data_AF-A0A5J4RWC6-F1
#
_entry.id   AF-A0A5J4RWC6-F1
#
_cell.length_a   1.000
_cell.length_b   1.000
_cell.length_c   1.000
_cell.angle_alpha   90.00
_cell.angle_beta   90.00
_cell.angle_gamma   90.00
#
_symmetry.space_group_name_H-M   'P 1'
#
loop_
_entity.id
_entity.type
_entity.pdbx_description
1 polymer ?
#
loop_
_entity_poly.entity_id
_entity_poly.type
_entity_poly.pdbx_seq_one_letter_code
_entity_poly.pdbx_strand_id
1 'polypeptide(L)' 'MNGKGQVIDLIRKGDWATSLDLKSAFQHLIIYPPHRAYLAFEAMGESVLIQSNAVWNTEFPNHIHTSTSNGSNEDTERV' A
#
# COMPACT_ATOMS: atom_id res chain seq x y z
N MET A 1 27.09 -14.44 -0.60
CA MET A 1 26.78 -13.21 0.17
C MET A 1 25.27 -13.14 0.34
N ASN A 2 24.79 -13.12 1.59
CA ASN A 2 23.37 -13.23 1.94
C ASN A 2 22.71 -11.85 1.82
N GLY A 3 22.18 -11.52 0.65
CA GLY A 3 21.66 -10.20 0.28
C GLY A 3 20.32 -9.84 0.93
N LYS A 4 20.29 -9.70 2.25
CA LYS A 4 19.16 -9.08 2.97
C LYS A 4 19.71 -8.09 3.98
N GLY A 5 20.17 -6.93 3.49
CA GLY A 5 20.21 -5.73 4.31
C GLY A 5 18.76 -5.36 4.59
N GLN A 6 18.33 -5.46 5.85
CA GLN A 6 16.99 -5.04 6.24
C GLN A 6 16.93 -3.52 6.09
N VAL A 7 15.76 -2.93 5.79
CA VAL A 7 15.59 -1.46 5.69
C VAL A 7 16.11 -0.73 6.94
N ILE A 8 16.07 -1.41 8.09
CA ILE A 8 16.62 -0.91 9.36
C ILE A 8 18.16 -0.76 9.35
N ASP A 9 18.87 -1.54 8.54
CA ASP A 9 20.34 -1.47 8.42
C ASP A 9 20.77 -0.21 7.66
N LEU A 10 19.85 0.41 6.92
CA LEU A 10 20.07 1.68 6.23
C LEU A 10 19.93 2.88 7.16
N ILE A 11 19.23 2.74 8.29
CA ILE A 11 19.07 3.79 9.29
C ILE A 11 20.21 3.66 10.30
N ARG A 12 21.08 4.66 10.37
CA ARG A 12 22.25 4.63 11.26
C ARG A 12 21.89 5.20 12.62
N LYS A 13 22.62 4.75 13.64
CA LYS A 13 22.48 5.30 14.98
C LYS A 13 22.85 6.79 14.98
N GLY A 14 21.92 7.65 15.36
CA GLY A 14 22.09 9.10 15.41
C GLY A 14 21.33 9.85 14.30
N ASP A 15 20.78 9.15 13.32
CA ASP A 15 19.93 9.75 12.29
C ASP A 15 18.61 10.25 12.89
N TRP A 16 18.06 11.31 12.29
CA TRP A 16 16.70 11.75 12.57
C TRP A 16 15.74 11.11 11.57
N ALA A 17 14.71 10.46 12.10
CA ALA A 17 13.66 9.84 11.31
C ALA A 17 12.33 10.53 11.59
N THR A 18 11.47 10.57 10.58
CA THR A 18 10.07 10.95 10.71
C THR A 18 9.18 9.78 10.27
N SER A 19 8.06 9.59 10.94
CA SER A 19 7.03 8.63 10.55
C SER A 19 5.89 9.34 9.83
N LEU A 20 5.37 8.75 8.76
CA LEU A 20 4.16 9.21 8.08
C LEU A 20 3.12 8.08 8.12
N ASP A 21 1.93 8.38 8.64
CA ASP A 21 0.81 7.43 8.56
C ASP A 21 0.13 7.53 7.20
N LEU A 22 0.19 6.44 6.44
CA LEU A 22 -0.42 6.30 5.11
C LEU A 22 -1.73 5.51 5.15
N LYS A 23 -2.30 5.22 6.33
CA LYS A 23 -3.52 4.41 6.47
C LYS A 23 -4.72 4.91 5.65
N SER A 24 -4.82 6.21 5.42
CA SER A 24 -5.89 6.79 4.58
C SER A 24 -5.60 6.73 3.08
N ALA A 25 -4.35 6.51 2.66
CA ALA A 25 -3.98 6.50 1.24
C ALA A 25 -4.71 5.40 0.44
N PHE A 26 -5.21 4.37 1.13
CA PHE A 26 -5.93 3.25 0.54
C PHE A 26 -7.29 3.66 -0.03
N GLN A 27 -7.89 4.73 0.48
CA GLN A 27 -9.14 5.31 -0.02
C GLN A 27 -8.98 5.92 -1.42
N HIS A 28 -7.75 6.22 -1.83
CA HIS A 28 -7.45 6.71 -3.17
C HIS A 28 -7.20 5.58 -4.18
N LEU A 29 -7.05 4.33 -3.73
CA LEU A 29 -6.87 3.21 -4.64
C LEU A 29 -8.25 2.72 -5.14
N ILE A 30 -8.47 2.91 -6.44
CA ILE A 30 -9.68 2.47 -7.11
C ILE A 30 -9.71 0.94 -7.13
N ILE A 31 -10.82 0.37 -6.67
CA ILE A 31 -11.05 -1.07 -6.80
C ILE A 31 -11.56 -1.36 -8.21
N TYR A 32 -10.99 -2.39 -8.82
CA TYR A 32 -11.44 -2.93 -10.10
C TYR A 32 -12.97 -3.18 -10.05
N PRO A 33 -13.76 -2.60 -10.97
CA PRO A 33 -15.22 -2.51 -10.79
C PRO A 33 -15.92 -3.85 -10.51
N PRO A 34 -15.55 -4.98 -11.15
CA PRO A 34 -16.10 -6.30 -10.82
C PRO A 34 -15.86 -6.79 -9.37
N HIS A 35 -14.81 -6.33 -8.68
CA HIS A 35 -14.52 -6.75 -7.31
C HIS A 35 -15.28 -5.95 -6.25
N ARG A 36 -15.92 -4.83 -6.62
CA ARG A 36 -16.67 -3.98 -5.67
C ARG A 36 -17.89 -4.70 -5.07
N ALA A 37 -18.45 -5.67 -5.78
CA ALA A 37 -19.57 -6.48 -5.30
C ALA A 37 -19.23 -7.26 -4.01
N TYR A 38 -17.97 -7.63 -3.81
CA TYR A 38 -17.52 -8.32 -2.60
C TYR A 38 -17.33 -7.41 -1.38
N LEU A 39 -17.43 -6.09 -1.60
CA LEU A 39 -17.31 -5.07 -0.55
C LEU A 39 -18.65 -4.40 -0.24
N ALA A 40 -19.75 -5.04 -0.65
CA ALA A 40 -21.09 -4.66 -0.21
C ALA A 40 -21.26 -4.99 1.28
N PHE A 41 -21.89 -4.09 2.02
CA PHE A 41 -22.37 -4.38 3.38
C PHE A 41 -23.73 -3.73 3.60
N GLU A 42 -24.48 -4.24 4.56
CA GLU A 42 -25.78 -3.69 4.91
C GLU A 42 -25.62 -2.58 5.96
N ALA A 43 -26.26 -1.43 5.71
CA ALA A 43 -26.39 -0.36 6.68
C ALA A 43 -27.83 0.14 6.66
N MET A 44 -28.49 0.14 7.82
CA MET A 44 -29.86 0.65 7.96
C MET A 44 -30.89 -0.01 7.01
N GLY A 45 -30.69 -1.29 6.65
CA GLY A 45 -31.57 -2.01 5.72
C GLY A 45 -31.27 -1.75 4.24
N GLU A 46 -30.23 -0.97 3.93
CA GLU A 46 -29.78 -0.70 2.56
C GLU A 46 -28.42 -1.34 2.29
N SER A 47 -28.21 -1.82 1.07
CA SER A 47 -26.90 -2.29 0.63
C SER A 47 -26.02 -1.11 0.23
N VAL A 48 -24.90 -0.96 0.90
CA VAL A 48 -23.90 0.07 0.64
C VAL A 48 -22.69 -0.58 -0.02
N LEU A 49 -22.23 0.00 -1.14
CA LEU A 49 -21.05 -0.46 -1.88
C LEU A 49 -19.86 0.46 -1.61
N ILE A 50 -18.74 -0.12 -1.18
CA ILE A 50 -17.48 0.61 -1.07
C ILE A 50 -16.85 0.76 -2.47
N GLN A 51 -16.57 2.00 -2.88
CA GLN A 51 -16.02 2.30 -4.21
C GLN A 51 -14.48 2.27 -4.27
N SER A 52 -13.84 2.50 -3.13
CA SER A 52 -12.38 2.52 -2.94
C SER A 52 -11.94 1.38 -2.03
N ASN A 53 -10.63 1.23 -1.80
CA ASN A 53 -10.15 0.21 -0.87
C ASN A 53 -10.69 0.39 0.56
N ALA A 54 -11.09 -0.72 1.17
CA ALA A 54 -11.58 -0.76 2.54
C ALA A 54 -10.42 -1.04 3.50
N VAL A 55 -10.42 -0.37 4.65
CA VAL A 55 -9.34 -0.49 5.65
C VAL A 55 -9.15 -1.92 6.19
N TRP A 56 -10.16 -2.78 6.04
CA TRP A 56 -10.17 -4.17 6.48
C TRP A 56 -9.89 -5.19 5.37
N ASN A 57 -9.53 -4.74 4.16
CA ASN A 57 -9.16 -5.66 3.08
C ASN A 57 -7.82 -6.33 3.39
N THR A 58 -7.86 -7.62 3.75
CA THR A 58 -6.69 -8.38 4.20
C THR A 58 -5.67 -8.65 3.09
N GLU A 59 -6.08 -8.59 1.82
CA GLU A 59 -5.18 -8.78 0.67
C GLU A 59 -4.48 -7.49 0.24
N PHE A 60 -4.96 -6.35 0.72
CA PHE A 60 -4.47 -5.05 0.29
C PHE A 60 -3.01 -4.76 0.69
N PRO A 61 -2.53 -5.11 1.89
CA PRO A 61 -1.10 -4.98 2.23
C PRO A 61 -0.17 -5.71 1.25
N ASN A 62 -0.60 -6.86 0.70
CA ASN A 62 0.17 -7.64 -0.28
C ASN A 62 0.25 -6.93 -1.64
N HIS A 63 -0.79 -6.18 -2.03
CA HIS A 63 -0.83 -5.42 -3.29
C HIS A 63 0.12 -4.21 -3.28
N ILE A 64 0.32 -3.56 -2.13
CA ILE A 64 1.30 -2.46 -2.01
C ILE A 64 2.72 -3.00 -2.10
N HIS A 65 3.02 -4.09 -1.38
CA HIS A 65 4.37 -4.65 -1.31
C HIS A 65 4.92 -5.08 -2.69
N THR A 66 4.06 -5.59 -3.56
CA THR A 66 4.40 -6.02 -4.94
C THR A 66 4.49 -4.86 -5.92
N SER A 67 3.76 -3.76 -5.69
CA SER A 67 3.81 -2.55 -6.53
C SER A 67 5.09 -1.75 -6.31
N THR A 68 5.70 -1.84 -5.13
CA THR A 68 6.99 -1.19 -4.81
C THR A 68 8.22 -1.99 -5.22
N SER A 69 8.10 -3.28 -5.59
CA SER A 69 9.25 -4.12 -5.97
C SER A 69 9.57 -4.14 -7.47
N ASN A 70 8.71 -3.56 -8.31
CA ASN A 70 8.80 -3.71 -9.78
C ASN A 70 9.26 -2.45 -10.52
N GLY A 71 9.63 -1.38 -9.81
CA GLY A 71 10.32 -0.25 -10.44
C GLY A 71 11.82 -0.51 -10.42
N SER A 72 12.44 -0.89 -11.55
CA SER A 72 13.87 -0.69 -11.69
C SER A 72 14.10 0.83 -11.67
N ASN A 73 14.91 1.32 -10.74
CA ASN A 73 15.32 2.71 -10.71
C ASN A 73 16.45 2.93 -11.70
N GLU A 74 16.19 2.74 -12.99
CA GLU A 74 17.10 3.15 -14.06
C GLU A 74 17.05 4.66 -14.30
N ASP A 75 17.09 5.45 -13.22
CA ASP A 75 17.48 6.86 -13.32
C ASP A 75 19.00 6.90 -13.49
N THR A 76 19.37 6.71 -14.75
CA THR A 76 20.72 6.91 -15.28
C THR A 76 21.22 8.29 -14.86
N GLU A 77 22.39 8.32 -14.21
CA GLU A 77 23.16 9.51 -13.88
C GLU A 77 23.25 10.43 -15.12
N ARG A 78 22.60 11.59 -15.09
CA ARG A 78 22.94 12.69 -15.99
C ARG A 78 24.12 13.44 -15.37
N VAL A 79 25.30 13.21 -15.95
CA VAL A 79 26.50 14.06 -15.85
C VAL A 79 26.25 15.41 -16.52
#